data_AF-A0A1V4DKJ8-F1
#
_entry.id   AF-A0A1V4DKJ8-F1
#
_cell.length_a   1.000
_cell.length_b   1.000
_cell.length_c   1.000
_cell.angle_alpha   90.00
_cell.angle_beta   90.00
_cell.angle_gamma   90.00
#
_symmetry.space_group_name_H-M   'P 1'
#
loop_
_entity.id
_entity.type
_entity.pdbx_description
1 polymer ?
#
loop_
_entity_poly.entity_id
_entity_poly.type
_entity_poly.pdbx_seq_one_letter_code
_entity_poly.pdbx_strand_id
1 'polypeptide(L)'
;MDSKEVILESEHKIDSFKKSNELAIKKNINQEIKKVQDSVSEDMWDKELTNKIEDEVNVKLTELNNSIDINPTALYYSLKAETALNPDISEKQLTLQAFKFLVSKTNNKFLKKILKDKVNKLEKDK
;
A
#
# COMPACT_ATOMS: atom_id res chain seq x y z
N MET A 1 -12.01 -23.33 3.62
CA MET A 1 -12.09 -21.86 3.61
C MET A 1 -12.66 -21.46 2.27
N ASP A 2 -13.75 -20.68 2.25
CA ASP A 2 -14.37 -20.25 1.00
C ASP A 2 -13.47 -19.22 0.29
N SER A 3 -13.30 -19.32 -1.02
CA SER A 3 -12.58 -18.33 -1.82
C SER A 3 -13.07 -16.89 -1.59
N LYS A 4 -14.39 -16.70 -1.38
CA LYS A 4 -14.95 -15.38 -1.06
C LYS A 4 -14.49 -14.89 0.30
N GLU A 5 -14.44 -15.77 1.29
CA GLU A 5 -13.97 -15.46 2.64
C GLU A 5 -12.50 -15.01 2.62
N VAL A 6 -11.64 -15.70 1.86
CA VAL A 6 -10.22 -15.34 1.72
C VAL A 6 -10.03 -13.97 1.07
N ILE A 7 -10.81 -13.68 0.02
CA ILE A 7 -10.76 -12.40 -0.68
C ILE A 7 -11.20 -11.27 0.26
N LEU A 8 -12.33 -11.44 0.95
CA LEU A 8 -12.83 -10.45 1.91
C LEU A 8 -11.84 -10.21 3.05
N GLU A 9 -11.25 -11.27 3.60
CA GLU A 9 -10.22 -11.15 4.64
C GLU A 9 -9.00 -10.37 4.12
N SER A 10 -8.59 -10.60 2.87
CA SER A 10 -7.48 -9.89 2.24
C SER A 10 -7.79 -8.41 2.01
N GLU A 11 -9.00 -8.08 1.57
CA GLU A 11 -9.49 -6.70 1.43
C GLU A 11 -9.51 -5.99 2.78
N HIS A 12 -10.03 -6.64 3.83
CA HIS A 12 -10.01 -6.11 5.19
C HIS A 12 -8.60 -5.88 5.74
N LYS A 13 -7.65 -6.77 5.44
CA LYS A 13 -6.24 -6.59 5.84
C LYS A 13 -5.62 -5.37 5.16
N ILE A 14 -5.91 -5.15 3.88
CA ILE A 14 -5.44 -3.97 3.14
C ILE A 14 -6.03 -2.70 3.74
N ASP A 15 -7.34 -2.67 3.99
CA ASP A 15 -8.00 -1.50 4.57
C ASP A 15 -7.50 -1.19 5.99
N SER A 16 -7.29 -2.24 6.79
CA SER A 16 -6.71 -2.11 8.13
C SER A 16 -5.28 -1.56 8.06
N PHE A 17 -4.47 -2.06 7.13
CA PHE A 17 -3.12 -1.55 6.89
C PHE A 17 -3.13 -0.07 6.50
N LYS A 18 -3.99 0.34 5.56
CA LYS A 18 -4.14 1.75 5.15
C LYS A 18 -4.46 2.64 6.34
N LYS A 19 -5.48 2.28 7.14
CA LYS A 19 -5.89 3.05 8.33
C LYS A 19 -4.79 3.14 9.37
N SER A 20 -4.14 2.03 9.72
CA SER A 20 -3.06 2.03 10.69
C SER A 20 -1.85 2.83 10.23
N ASN A 21 -1.50 2.74 8.95
CA ASN A 21 -0.39 3.48 8.36
C ASN A 21 -0.68 4.99 8.31
N GLU A 22 -1.90 5.38 7.94
CA GLU A 22 -2.34 6.78 7.97
C GLU A 22 -2.19 7.39 9.37
N LEU A 23 -2.68 6.68 10.41
CA LEU A 23 -2.55 7.13 11.80
C LEU A 23 -1.09 7.28 12.23
N ALA A 24 -0.24 6.32 11.88
CA ALA A 24 1.18 6.34 12.22
C ALA A 24 1.91 7.51 11.54
N ILE A 25 1.65 7.72 10.24
CA ILE A 25 2.27 8.80 9.46
C ILE A 25 1.76 10.16 9.97
N LYS A 26 0.44 10.31 10.18
CA LYS A 26 -0.14 11.56 10.71
C LYS A 26 0.45 11.92 12.07
N LYS A 27 0.64 10.95 12.96
CA LYS A 27 1.30 11.16 14.25
C LYS A 27 2.73 11.68 14.07
N ASN A 28 3.52 11.08 13.18
CA ASN A 28 4.89 11.50 12.92
C ASN A 28 4.95 12.91 12.30
N ILE A 29 4.08 13.19 11.32
CA ILE A 29 3.97 14.53 10.71
C ILE A 29 3.63 15.58 11.78
N ASN A 30 2.65 15.31 12.65
CA ASN A 30 2.25 16.23 13.71
C ASN A 30 3.39 16.49 14.71
N GLN A 31 4.25 15.50 14.97
CA GLN A 31 5.43 15.70 15.80
C GLN A 31 6.45 16.65 15.15
N GLU A 32 6.67 16.53 13.84
CA GLU A 32 7.56 17.44 13.11
C GLU A 32 6.97 18.85 12.98
N ILE A 33 5.66 18.96 12.71
CA ILE A 33 4.93 20.24 12.72
C ILE A 33 5.11 20.93 14.07
N LYS A 34 4.95 20.21 15.17
CA LYS A 34 5.12 20.77 16.51
C LYS A 34 6.54 21.28 16.75
N LYS A 35 7.57 20.55 16.30
CA LYS A 35 8.97 21.04 16.41
C LYS A 35 9.19 22.33 15.64
N VAL A 36 8.57 22.47 14.47
CA VAL A 36 8.65 23.72 13.68
C VAL A 36 7.90 24.83 14.39
N GLN A 37 6.69 24.57 14.87
CA GLN A 37 5.88 25.52 15.64
C GLN A 37 6.64 26.04 16.87
N ASP A 38 7.29 25.15 17.63
CA ASP A 38 8.08 25.50 18.81
C ASP A 38 9.36 26.31 18.47
N SER A 39 9.76 26.36 17.19
CA SER A 39 10.98 27.04 16.70
C SER A 39 10.73 28.41 16.06
N VAL A 40 9.47 28.77 15.83
CA VAL A 40 9.08 30.07 15.23
C VAL A 40 8.39 30.94 16.27
N SER A 41 8.31 32.24 16.02
CA SER A 41 7.59 33.16 16.89
C SER A 41 6.07 32.98 16.75
N GLU A 42 5.33 33.29 17.82
CA GLU A 42 3.88 33.04 17.91
C GLU A 42 3.08 33.85 16.88
N ASP A 43 3.59 35.00 16.43
CA ASP A 43 3.04 35.82 15.35
C ASP A 43 3.21 35.21 13.95
N MET A 44 4.15 34.27 13.78
CA MET A 44 4.35 33.54 12.52
C MET A 44 3.49 32.27 12.42
N TRP A 45 2.92 31.80 13.54
CA TRP A 45 2.12 30.57 13.60
C TRP A 45 0.67 30.86 13.99
N ASP A 46 -0.11 31.34 13.03
CA ASP A 46 -1.52 31.63 13.25
C ASP A 46 -2.44 30.42 12.96
N LYS A 47 -3.73 30.62 13.23
CA LYS A 47 -4.77 29.62 12.98
C LYS A 47 -4.96 29.33 11.49
N GLU A 48 -4.76 30.32 10.62
CA GLU A 48 -4.93 30.14 9.17
C GLU A 48 -3.84 29.21 8.61
N LEU A 49 -2.59 29.43 9.01
CA LEU A 49 -1.46 28.57 8.68
C LEU A 49 -1.67 27.16 9.23
N THR A 50 -2.12 27.03 10.48
CA THR A 50 -2.42 25.73 11.10
C THR A 50 -3.44 24.95 10.26
N ASN A 51 -4.55 25.58 9.88
CA ASN A 51 -5.58 24.93 9.05
C ASN A 51 -5.04 24.52 7.68
N LYS A 52 -4.26 25.39 7.00
CA LYS A 52 -3.66 25.09 5.69
C LYS A 52 -2.72 23.89 5.77
N ILE A 53 -1.91 23.80 6.84
CA ILE A 53 -1.02 22.67 7.07
C ILE A 53 -1.85 21.39 7.29
N GLU A 54 -2.87 21.43 8.13
CA GLU A 54 -3.73 20.26 8.39
C GLU A 54 -4.44 19.77 7.11
N ASP A 55 -4.97 20.69 6.30
CA ASP A 55 -5.62 20.37 5.04
C ASP A 55 -4.65 19.72 4.05
N GLU A 56 -3.46 20.30 3.85
CA GLU A 56 -2.43 19.73 2.97
C GLU A 56 -1.98 18.34 3.44
N VAL A 57 -1.79 18.15 4.76
CA VAL A 57 -1.45 16.85 5.33
C VAL A 57 -2.54 15.83 5.06
N ASN A 58 -3.82 16.18 5.25
CA ASN A 58 -4.93 15.27 4.98
C ASN A 58 -5.03 14.92 3.48
N VAL A 59 -4.79 15.88 2.58
CA VAL A 59 -4.72 15.64 1.12
C VAL A 59 -3.60 14.65 0.81
N LYS A 60 -2.38 14.88 1.30
CA LYS A 60 -1.22 14.01 1.04
C LYS A 60 -1.39 12.61 1.61
N LEU A 61 -1.98 12.48 2.80
CA LEU A 61 -2.31 11.17 3.40
C LEU A 61 -3.34 10.41 2.54
N THR A 62 -4.36 11.10 2.04
CA THR A 62 -5.37 10.52 1.15
C THR A 62 -4.73 10.06 -0.16
N GLU A 63 -3.89 10.88 -0.79
CA GLU A 63 -3.12 10.52 -1.99
C GLU A 63 -2.26 9.27 -1.76
N LEU A 64 -1.57 9.19 -0.61
CA LEU A 64 -0.76 8.03 -0.24
C LEU A 64 -1.62 6.77 -0.08
N ASN A 65 -2.74 6.85 0.63
CA ASN A 65 -3.64 5.70 0.82
C ASN A 65 -4.25 5.22 -0.51
N ASN A 66 -4.59 6.13 -1.40
CA ASN A 66 -5.12 5.83 -2.72
C ASN A 66 -4.04 5.23 -3.64
N SER A 67 -2.77 5.55 -3.40
CA SER A 67 -1.65 4.95 -4.14
C SER A 67 -1.41 3.47 -3.82
N ILE A 68 -2.04 2.92 -2.77
CA ILE A 68 -1.99 1.48 -2.48
C ILE A 68 -3.14 0.81 -3.25
N ASP A 69 -2.84 0.38 -4.46
CA ASP A 69 -3.77 -0.10 -5.49
C ASP A 69 -3.81 -1.63 -5.64
N ILE A 70 -3.69 -2.33 -4.50
CA ILE A 70 -3.76 -3.79 -4.45
C ILE A 70 -5.22 -4.25 -4.52
N ASN A 71 -5.54 -5.14 -5.47
CA ASN A 71 -6.88 -5.71 -5.65
C ASN A 71 -6.83 -7.24 -5.47
N PRO A 72 -7.20 -7.77 -4.28
CA PRO A 72 -7.20 -9.21 -4.01
C PRO A 72 -8.11 -10.01 -4.93
N THR A 73 -9.28 -9.48 -5.26
CA THR A 73 -10.24 -10.11 -6.18
C THR A 73 -9.60 -10.33 -7.56
N ALA A 74 -9.00 -9.31 -8.14
CA ALA A 74 -8.35 -9.40 -9.45
C ALA A 74 -7.16 -10.37 -9.44
N LEU A 75 -6.37 -10.35 -8.36
CA LEU A 75 -5.27 -11.29 -8.17
C LEU A 75 -5.78 -12.73 -8.09
N TYR A 76 -6.80 -13.00 -7.29
CA TYR A 76 -7.38 -14.34 -7.15
C TYR A 76 -7.82 -14.91 -8.50
N TYR A 77 -8.60 -14.15 -9.28
CA TYR A 77 -9.07 -14.64 -10.58
C TYR A 77 -7.94 -14.84 -11.59
N SER A 78 -6.90 -13.99 -11.55
CA SER A 78 -5.70 -14.19 -12.37
C SER A 78 -4.99 -15.50 -12.01
N LEU A 79 -4.81 -15.79 -10.72
CA LEU A 79 -4.15 -17.02 -10.27
C LEU A 79 -5.00 -18.26 -10.56
N LYS A 80 -6.31 -18.16 -10.39
CA LYS A 80 -7.25 -19.25 -10.73
C LYS A 80 -7.15 -19.62 -12.21
N ALA A 81 -7.08 -18.63 -13.10
CA ALA A 81 -6.88 -18.87 -14.52
C ALA A 81 -5.53 -19.55 -14.81
N GLU A 82 -4.45 -19.10 -14.16
CA GLU A 82 -3.12 -19.70 -14.29
C GLU A 82 -3.12 -21.19 -13.86
N THR A 83 -3.74 -21.51 -12.72
CA THR A 83 -3.85 -22.90 -12.24
C THR A 83 -4.71 -23.79 -13.14
N ALA A 84 -5.68 -23.21 -13.84
CA ALA A 84 -6.49 -23.96 -14.80
C ALA A 84 -5.72 -24.28 -16.09
N LEU A 85 -4.80 -23.38 -16.49
CA LEU A 85 -3.94 -23.57 -17.67
C LEU A 85 -2.74 -24.47 -17.37
N ASN A 86 -2.25 -24.47 -16.14
CA ASN A 86 -1.14 -25.30 -15.70
C ASN A 86 -1.47 -25.99 -14.36
N PRO A 87 -2.13 -27.16 -14.38
CA PRO A 87 -2.56 -27.87 -13.17
C PRO A 87 -1.42 -28.29 -12.24
N ASP A 88 -0.22 -28.52 -12.79
CA ASP A 88 0.97 -28.96 -12.04
C ASP A 88 1.84 -27.78 -11.57
N ILE A 89 1.32 -26.54 -11.65
CA ILE A 89 2.05 -25.36 -11.19
C ILE A 89 2.42 -25.47 -9.71
N SER A 90 3.71 -25.36 -9.41
CA SER A 90 4.17 -25.34 -8.03
C SER A 90 3.75 -24.07 -7.30
N GLU A 91 3.63 -24.15 -5.97
CA GLU A 91 3.33 -22.98 -5.12
C GLU A 91 4.30 -21.82 -5.35
N LYS A 92 5.59 -22.12 -5.52
CA LYS A 92 6.62 -21.11 -5.81
C LYS A 92 6.38 -20.41 -7.15
N GLN A 93 6.02 -21.17 -8.19
CA GLN A 93 5.68 -20.61 -9.49
C GLN A 93 4.40 -19.77 -9.41
N LEU A 94 3.38 -20.23 -8.69
CA LEU A 94 2.13 -19.49 -8.49
C LEU A 94 2.36 -18.18 -7.72
N THR A 95 3.23 -18.20 -6.71
CA THR A 95 3.65 -17.01 -5.96
C THR A 95 4.42 -16.02 -6.83
N LEU A 96 5.31 -16.52 -7.70
CA LEU A 96 6.01 -15.68 -8.67
C LEU A 96 5.02 -15.00 -9.62
N GLN A 97 4.01 -15.73 -10.11
CA GLN A 97 2.95 -15.16 -10.97
C GLN A 97 2.11 -14.12 -10.22
N ALA A 98 1.83 -14.35 -8.94
CA ALA A 98 1.13 -13.37 -8.11
C ALA A 98 1.90 -12.04 -8.04
N PHE A 99 3.21 -12.08 -7.76
CA PHE A 99 4.02 -10.87 -7.72
C PHE A 99 4.14 -10.21 -9.11
N LYS A 100 4.31 -10.98 -10.19
CA LYS A 100 4.35 -10.44 -11.56
C LYS A 100 3.05 -9.74 -11.93
N PHE A 101 1.91 -10.33 -11.58
CA PHE A 101 0.60 -9.72 -11.76
C PHE A 101 0.53 -8.38 -11.02
N LEU A 102 0.88 -8.36 -9.72
CA LEU A 102 0.86 -7.13 -8.92
C LEU A 102 1.79 -6.04 -9.50
N VAL A 103 2.99 -6.38 -9.97
CA VAL A 103 3.92 -5.44 -10.64
C VAL A 103 3.28 -4.82 -11.90
N SER A 104 2.50 -5.61 -12.64
CA SER A 104 1.86 -5.18 -13.88
C SER A 104 0.66 -4.26 -13.64
N LYS A 105 0.00 -4.38 -12.48
CA LYS A 105 -1.23 -3.64 -12.17
C LYS A 105 -1.02 -2.39 -11.33
N THR A 106 0.03 -2.35 -10.51
CA THR A 106 0.28 -1.16 -9.69
C THR A 106 0.82 0.02 -10.51
N ASN A 107 0.22 1.19 -10.28
CA ASN A 107 0.69 2.50 -10.76
C ASN A 107 1.66 3.16 -9.78
N ASN A 108 1.75 2.66 -8.55
CA ASN A 108 2.63 3.21 -7.53
C ASN A 108 4.09 2.76 -7.76
N LYS A 109 4.97 3.73 -8.06
CA LYS A 109 6.39 3.48 -8.35
C LYS A 109 7.13 2.81 -7.19
N PHE A 110 6.82 3.15 -5.94
CA PHE A 110 7.46 2.57 -4.76
C PHE A 110 7.00 1.13 -4.56
N LEU A 111 5.69 0.89 -4.60
CA LEU A 111 5.14 -0.47 -4.50
C LEU A 111 5.67 -1.35 -5.63
N LYS A 112 5.72 -0.82 -6.86
CA LYS A 112 6.29 -1.51 -8.02
C LYS A 112 7.75 -1.91 -7.79
N LYS A 113 8.57 -1.05 -7.18
CA LYS A 113 9.97 -1.36 -6.84
C LYS A 113 10.05 -2.52 -5.84
N ILE A 114 9.30 -2.44 -4.75
CA ILE A 114 9.25 -3.50 -3.71
C ILE A 114 8.83 -4.84 -4.32
N LEU A 115 7.78 -4.84 -5.15
CA LEU A 115 7.28 -6.05 -5.79
C LEU A 115 8.28 -6.63 -6.79
N LYS A 116 8.97 -5.79 -7.57
CA LYS A 116 10.06 -6.24 -8.46
C LYS A 116 11.20 -6.90 -7.69
N ASP A 117 11.57 -6.35 -6.54
CA ASP A 117 12.61 -6.96 -5.70
C ASP A 117 12.19 -8.35 -5.20
N LYS A 118 10.90 -8.54 -4.88
CA LYS A 118 10.35 -9.87 -4.54
C LYS A 118 10.39 -10.84 -5.73
N VAL A 119 10.03 -10.39 -6.93
CA VAL A 119 10.15 -11.19 -8.17
C VAL A 119 11.60 -11.62 -8.38
N ASN A 120 12.53 -10.68 -8.35
CA ASN A 120 13.96 -10.95 -8.56
C ASN A 120 14.52 -11.95 -7.55
N LYS A 121 14.08 -11.88 -6.28
CA LYS A 121 14.50 -12.82 -5.25
C LYS A 121 14.01 -14.24 -5.56
N LEU A 122 12.73 -14.40 -5.88
CA LEU A 122 12.15 -15.70 -6.21
C LEU A 122 12.74 -16.34 -7.47
N GLU A 123 13.18 -15.52 -8.43
CA GLU A 123 13.85 -15.99 -9.65
C GLU A 123 15.31 -16.41 -9.41
N LYS A 124 16.00 -15.80 -8.45
CA LYS A 124 17.39 -16.15 -8.06
C LYS A 124 17.48 -17.40 -7.21
N ASP A 125 16.44 -17.73 -6.46
CA ASP A 125 16.39 -18.93 -5.63
C ASP A 125 16.10 -20.22 -6.45
N LYS A 126 16.29 -20.20 -7.78
CA LYS A 126 16.11 -21.35 -8.69
C LYS A 126 17.35 -22.24 -8.70
#